data_AF-A0A2E6TT81-F1
#
_entry.id   AF-A0A2E6TT81-F1
#
_cell.length_a   1.000
_cell.length_b   1.000
_cell.length_c   1.000
_cell.angle_alpha   90.00
_cell.angle_beta   90.00
_cell.angle_gamma   90.00
#
_symmetry.space_group_name_H-M   'P 1'
#
loop_
_entity.id
_entity.type
_entity.pdbx_description
1 polymer ?
#
loop_
_entity_poly.entity_id
_entity_poly.type
_entity_poly.pdbx_seq_one_letter_code
_entity_poly.pdbx_strand_id
1 'polypeptide(L)'
;MLDRESTFANPQIVKLLQTRFVPVAIDQAYQRRQKDNEGRFYQKIANQGPRKVGRGTTQGLYSADANGRFLGYTNNRGASRVMRMLNGALQKHRPEKVASIAKGKLDARYNPQPPKGGLVVRVTSKILGGYEEPESEWRRIFQTSLGRDNLWIRADEHAALAKGQLPKSLLSRLARYHLVDNTRGEPPMWRENEIKKLEGKITNGQLRASVQLLTANKARGYTAEILGRIESKNGQVTRLDLVAHGQFHGEGTYTRNAPKGKFPLAIAFTLADGKDAADAIPPQGSRGWVPGYIR
;
A
#
# COMPACT_ATOMS: atom_id res chain seq x y z
N MET A 1 2.22 7.83 -2.12
CA MET A 1 1.31 8.83 -1.55
C MET A 1 1.92 10.23 -1.63
N LEU A 2 2.83 10.60 -0.72
CA LEU A 2 3.45 11.95 -0.72
C LEU A 2 4.19 12.30 -2.00
N ASP A 3 4.88 11.33 -2.59
CA ASP A 3 5.64 11.54 -3.83
C ASP A 3 4.78 12.05 -4.98
N ARG A 4 3.50 11.61 -5.04
CA ARG A 4 2.59 12.01 -6.11
C ARG A 4 2.31 13.51 -6.07
N GLU A 5 2.09 14.03 -4.86
CA GLU A 5 1.76 15.43 -4.60
C GLU A 5 3.00 16.32 -4.40
N SER A 6 4.22 15.75 -4.51
CA SER A 6 5.47 16.50 -4.32
C SER A 6 6.48 16.25 -5.44
N THR A 7 7.31 15.22 -5.31
CA THR A 7 8.36 14.89 -6.29
C THR A 7 7.81 14.72 -7.71
N PHE A 8 6.75 13.93 -7.85
CA PHE A 8 6.17 13.60 -9.15
C PHE A 8 5.08 14.59 -9.61
N ALA A 9 4.75 15.59 -8.78
CA ALA A 9 3.97 16.76 -9.20
C ALA A 9 4.83 17.78 -9.96
N ASN A 10 6.16 17.71 -9.86
CA ASN A 10 7.05 18.62 -10.56
C ASN A 10 7.24 18.17 -12.04
N PRO A 11 6.80 18.98 -13.03
CA PRO A 11 6.81 18.57 -14.43
C PRO A 11 8.22 18.39 -15.00
N GLN A 12 9.22 19.11 -14.48
CA GLN A 12 10.60 18.96 -14.94
C GLN A 12 11.20 17.63 -14.50
N ILE A 13 10.88 17.17 -13.27
CA ILE A 13 11.28 15.84 -12.79
C ILE A 13 10.63 14.77 -13.67
N VAL A 14 9.32 14.88 -13.93
CA VAL A 14 8.61 13.93 -14.79
C VAL A 14 9.22 13.89 -16.19
N LYS A 15 9.51 15.03 -16.80
CA LYS A 15 10.16 15.10 -18.12
C LYS A 15 11.51 14.40 -18.13
N LEU A 16 12.35 14.60 -17.11
CA LEU A 16 13.64 13.90 -17.00
C LEU A 16 13.44 12.39 -16.87
N LEU A 17 12.51 11.95 -16.01
CA LEU A 17 12.23 10.53 -15.80
C LEU A 17 11.73 9.85 -17.08
N GLN A 18 10.98 10.56 -17.93
CA GLN A 18 10.46 10.03 -19.19
C GLN A 18 11.48 10.02 -20.34
N THR A 19 12.47 10.92 -20.32
CA THR A 19 13.36 11.14 -21.47
C THR A 19 14.80 10.74 -21.24
N ARG A 20 15.27 10.71 -19.99
CA ARG A 20 16.68 10.51 -19.63
C ARG A 20 16.93 9.36 -18.65
N PHE A 21 15.87 8.76 -18.11
CA PHE A 21 15.96 7.65 -17.15
C PHE A 21 14.98 6.54 -17.54
N VAL A 22 15.19 5.37 -16.94
CA VAL A 22 14.21 4.28 -16.92
C VAL A 22 13.68 4.18 -15.49
N PRO A 23 12.47 4.71 -15.19
CA PRO A 23 11.93 4.69 -13.84
C PRO A 23 11.46 3.27 -13.48
N VAL A 24 11.83 2.80 -12.29
CA VAL A 24 11.42 1.51 -11.74
C VAL A 24 10.93 1.70 -10.31
N ALA A 25 9.78 1.12 -9.99
CA ALA A 25 9.24 1.04 -8.64
C ALA A 25 9.38 -0.38 -8.10
N ILE A 26 9.83 -0.50 -6.85
CA ILE A 26 10.01 -1.79 -6.16
C ILE A 26 9.45 -1.72 -4.74
N ASP A 27 9.04 -2.85 -4.17
CA ASP A 27 8.76 -2.94 -2.72
C ASP A 27 10.07 -3.26 -1.98
N GLN A 28 10.77 -2.23 -1.51
CA GLN A 28 12.05 -2.44 -0.81
C GLN A 28 11.97 -3.46 0.33
N ALA A 29 10.80 -3.67 0.97
CA ALA A 29 10.68 -4.68 2.02
C ALA A 29 10.87 -6.11 1.48
N TYR A 30 10.52 -6.36 0.22
CA TYR A 30 10.67 -7.61 -0.49
C TYR A 30 12.02 -7.70 -1.21
N GLN A 31 12.31 -6.76 -2.13
CA GLN A 31 13.51 -6.81 -2.97
C GLN A 31 14.83 -6.84 -2.16
N ARG A 32 14.88 -6.20 -0.98
CA ARG A 32 16.09 -6.25 -0.12
C ARG A 32 16.34 -7.63 0.51
N ARG A 33 15.35 -8.54 0.47
CA ARG A 33 15.40 -9.89 1.07
C ARG A 33 15.35 -11.01 0.02
N GLN A 34 14.80 -10.72 -1.14
CA GLN A 34 14.69 -11.60 -2.30
C GLN A 34 16.07 -12.14 -2.73
N LYS A 35 16.12 -13.43 -3.11
CA LYS A 35 17.38 -14.15 -3.38
C LYS A 35 17.65 -14.44 -4.86
N ASP A 36 16.74 -14.06 -5.74
CA ASP A 36 16.92 -14.14 -7.18
C ASP A 36 17.71 -12.94 -7.73
N ASN A 37 17.83 -12.88 -9.06
CA ASN A 37 18.71 -11.93 -9.73
C ASN A 37 18.24 -10.48 -9.58
N GLU A 38 16.92 -10.24 -9.52
CA GLU A 38 16.36 -8.92 -9.27
C GLU A 38 16.73 -8.44 -7.87
N GLY A 39 16.51 -9.29 -6.86
CA GLY A 39 16.86 -8.99 -5.47
C GLY A 39 18.36 -8.70 -5.32
N ARG A 40 19.22 -9.52 -5.92
CA ARG A 40 20.69 -9.33 -5.89
C ARG A 40 21.13 -8.05 -6.59
N PHE A 41 20.53 -7.72 -7.73
CA PHE A 41 20.84 -6.49 -8.45
C PHE A 41 20.48 -5.26 -7.62
N TYR A 42 19.28 -5.24 -7.02
CA TYR A 42 18.89 -4.17 -6.12
C TYR A 42 19.81 -4.07 -4.89
N GLN A 43 20.15 -5.21 -4.27
CA GLN A 43 21.05 -5.24 -3.11
C GLN A 43 22.45 -4.71 -3.46
N LYS A 44 22.98 -5.01 -4.66
CA LYS A 44 24.23 -4.44 -5.19
C LYS A 44 24.17 -2.91 -5.22
N ILE A 45 23.09 -2.33 -5.75
CA ILE A 45 22.90 -0.88 -5.82
C ILE A 45 22.79 -0.28 -4.42
N ALA A 46 21.88 -0.83 -3.60
CA ALA A 46 21.60 -0.30 -2.27
C ALA A 46 22.86 -0.28 -1.41
N ASN A 47 23.64 -1.37 -1.40
CA ASN A 47 24.84 -1.50 -0.56
C ASN A 47 26.00 -0.57 -0.95
N GLN A 48 26.00 0.03 -2.15
CA GLN A 48 26.95 1.09 -2.51
C GLN A 48 26.50 2.46 -1.99
N GLY A 49 25.20 2.67 -1.76
CA GLY A 49 24.64 3.91 -1.26
C GLY A 49 24.75 4.07 0.27
N PRO A 50 24.12 5.13 0.82
CA PRO A 50 24.15 5.41 2.26
C PRO A 50 23.28 4.48 3.11
N ARG A 51 22.35 3.75 2.49
CA ARG A 51 21.58 2.69 3.15
C ARG A 51 22.27 1.35 2.93
N LYS A 52 22.21 0.44 3.91
CA LYS A 52 22.80 -0.91 3.78
C LYS A 52 21.73 -1.97 4.03
N VAL A 53 21.67 -2.96 3.15
CA VAL A 53 20.83 -4.14 3.35
C VAL A 53 21.27 -4.83 4.64
N GLY A 54 20.31 -5.23 5.47
CA GLY A 54 20.57 -5.80 6.79
C GLY A 54 20.78 -4.79 7.92
N ARG A 55 20.96 -3.49 7.63
CA ARG A 55 21.12 -2.43 8.66
C ARG A 55 19.89 -1.53 8.84
N GLY A 56 18.74 -1.96 8.32
CA GLY A 56 17.49 -1.21 8.38
C GLY A 56 16.81 -1.08 7.03
N THR A 57 15.87 -0.15 6.94
CA THR A 57 15.14 0.16 5.70
C THR A 57 16.08 0.72 4.63
N THR A 58 15.83 0.35 3.38
CA THR A 58 16.47 0.92 2.18
C THR A 58 15.48 1.82 1.43
N GLN A 59 14.51 2.40 2.13
CA GLN A 59 13.57 3.37 1.58
C GLN A 59 14.29 4.61 1.03
N GLY A 60 13.90 5.01 -0.18
CA GLY A 60 14.35 6.23 -0.84
C GLY A 60 14.26 6.11 -2.36
N LEU A 61 14.75 7.14 -3.02
CA LEU A 61 14.96 7.21 -4.46
C LEU A 61 16.43 6.93 -4.75
N TYR A 62 16.69 6.05 -5.69
CA TYR A 62 18.03 5.64 -6.11
C TYR A 62 18.19 5.92 -7.60
N SER A 63 19.41 6.25 -8.00
CA SER A 63 19.84 6.24 -9.40
C SER A 63 21.06 5.35 -9.51
N ALA A 64 21.08 4.52 -10.55
CA ALA A 64 22.15 3.61 -10.87
C ALA A 64 22.25 3.48 -12.39
N ASP A 65 23.40 3.06 -12.90
CA ASP A 65 23.52 2.67 -14.30
C ASP A 65 23.09 1.20 -14.52
N ALA A 66 23.14 0.75 -15.77
CA ALA A 66 22.71 -0.57 -16.16
C ALA A 66 23.61 -1.71 -15.63
N ASN A 67 24.86 -1.42 -15.22
CA ASN A 67 25.71 -2.42 -14.56
C ASN A 67 25.40 -2.52 -13.05
N GLY A 68 24.56 -1.63 -12.51
CA GLY A 68 24.21 -1.56 -11.10
C GLY A 68 25.18 -0.72 -10.26
N ARG A 69 25.97 0.16 -10.88
CA ARG A 69 26.80 1.14 -10.17
C ARG A 69 25.91 2.25 -9.66
N PHE A 70 26.08 2.56 -8.38
CA PHE A 70 25.35 3.62 -7.72
C PHE A 70 25.76 5.03 -8.22
N LEU A 71 24.78 5.87 -8.54
CA LEU A 71 25.01 7.24 -9.04
C LEU A 71 24.51 8.33 -8.07
N GLY A 72 23.46 8.04 -7.30
CA GLY A 72 22.88 8.99 -6.37
C GLY A 72 21.70 8.43 -5.57
N TYR A 73 21.43 9.05 -4.42
CA TYR A 73 20.35 8.69 -3.52
C TYR A 73 19.75 9.93 -2.85
N THR A 74 18.44 9.90 -2.61
CA THR A 74 17.76 10.79 -1.68
C THR A 74 16.57 10.06 -1.06
N ASN A 75 16.32 10.26 0.23
CA ASN A 75 15.03 9.90 0.86
C ASN A 75 14.20 11.14 1.20
N ASN A 76 14.57 12.29 0.63
CA ASN A 76 13.80 13.50 0.71
C ASN A 76 12.80 13.54 -0.46
N ARG A 77 11.60 14.05 -0.20
CA ARG A 77 10.48 14.11 -1.13
C ARG A 77 10.36 15.46 -1.86
N GLY A 78 11.20 16.43 -1.52
CA GLY A 78 11.19 17.77 -2.10
C GLY A 78 11.83 17.81 -3.48
N ALA A 79 11.14 18.43 -4.43
CA ALA A 79 11.53 18.47 -5.84
C ALA A 79 12.98 18.96 -6.04
N SER A 80 13.41 20.01 -5.34
CA SER A 80 14.77 20.54 -5.49
C SER A 80 15.87 19.54 -5.11
N ARG A 81 15.65 18.69 -4.10
CA ARG A 81 16.63 17.67 -3.71
C ARG A 81 16.66 16.53 -4.72
N VAL A 82 15.50 16.12 -5.21
CA VAL A 82 15.40 15.07 -6.25
C VAL A 82 16.01 15.53 -7.56
N MET A 83 15.73 16.76 -7.98
CA MET A 83 16.32 17.36 -9.18
C MET A 83 17.85 17.38 -9.13
N ARG A 84 18.43 17.80 -7.99
CA ARG A 84 19.88 17.74 -7.79
C ARG A 84 20.44 16.32 -7.88
N MET A 85 19.75 15.34 -7.30
CA MET A 85 20.15 13.93 -7.40
C MET A 85 20.15 13.46 -8.88
N LEU A 86 19.08 13.74 -9.62
CA LEU A 86 18.96 13.33 -11.03
C LEU A 86 20.03 13.98 -11.90
N ASN A 87 20.23 15.30 -11.79
CA ASN A 87 21.26 16.00 -12.55
C ASN A 87 22.67 15.49 -12.22
N GLY A 88 22.96 15.26 -10.93
CA GLY A 88 24.23 14.67 -10.50
C GLY A 88 24.43 13.25 -11.05
N ALA A 89 23.37 12.45 -11.16
CA ALA A 89 23.45 11.13 -11.77
C ALA A 89 23.78 11.20 -13.27
N LEU A 90 23.16 12.14 -14.01
CA LEU A 90 23.45 12.35 -15.43
C LEU A 90 24.90 12.78 -15.67
N GLN A 91 25.46 13.63 -14.80
CA GLN A 91 26.87 14.05 -14.90
C GLN A 91 27.86 12.90 -14.65
N LYS A 92 27.52 11.98 -13.74
CA LYS A 92 28.35 10.82 -13.39
C LYS A 92 28.20 9.64 -14.35
N HIS A 93 27.07 9.55 -15.04
CA HIS A 93 26.78 8.42 -15.90
C HIS A 93 27.78 8.32 -17.06
N ARG A 94 28.30 7.11 -17.28
CA ARG A 94 29.13 6.76 -18.42
C ARG A 94 28.48 5.54 -19.08
N PRO A 95 28.02 5.64 -20.35
CA PRO A 95 27.39 4.51 -21.02
C PRO A 95 28.37 3.34 -21.17
N GLU A 96 27.93 2.16 -20.78
CA GLU A 96 28.67 0.92 -20.92
C GLU A 96 27.74 -0.15 -21.49
N LYS A 97 28.28 -1.00 -22.38
CA LYS A 97 27.54 -2.16 -22.88
C LYS A 97 27.52 -3.24 -21.79
N VAL A 98 26.33 -3.55 -21.30
CA VAL A 98 26.13 -4.55 -20.25
C VAL A 98 25.25 -5.67 -20.76
N ALA A 99 25.52 -6.89 -20.30
CA ALA A 99 24.63 -8.02 -20.57
C ALA A 99 23.31 -7.85 -19.81
N SER A 100 22.21 -8.26 -20.43
CA SER A 100 20.90 -8.29 -19.77
C SER A 100 20.90 -9.27 -18.60
N ILE A 101 20.27 -8.86 -17.50
CA ILE A 101 20.12 -9.71 -16.32
C ILE A 101 18.94 -10.65 -16.56
N ALA A 102 19.21 -11.96 -16.64
CA ALA A 102 18.15 -12.96 -16.67
C ALA A 102 17.36 -12.94 -15.34
N LYS A 103 16.03 -13.16 -15.38
CA LYS A 103 15.19 -13.16 -14.17
C LYS A 103 15.65 -14.20 -13.12
N GLY A 104 16.20 -15.33 -13.56
CA GLY A 104 16.57 -16.44 -12.69
C GLY A 104 15.35 -17.16 -12.10
N LYS A 105 15.57 -17.96 -11.05
CA LYS A 105 14.51 -18.67 -10.33
C LYS A 105 13.83 -17.71 -9.35
N LEU A 106 12.56 -17.40 -9.61
CA LEU A 106 11.74 -16.50 -8.80
C LEU A 106 11.66 -16.96 -7.32
N ASP A 107 11.94 -16.05 -6.38
CA ASP A 107 11.68 -16.30 -4.95
C ASP A 107 10.20 -16.03 -4.64
N ALA A 108 9.39 -17.09 -4.64
CA ALA A 108 7.93 -17.01 -4.46
C ALA A 108 7.51 -16.31 -3.15
N ARG A 109 8.37 -16.31 -2.11
CA ARG A 109 8.08 -15.64 -0.83
C ARG A 109 7.98 -14.12 -0.94
N TYR A 110 8.64 -13.55 -1.94
CA TYR A 110 8.72 -12.11 -2.20
C TYR A 110 8.06 -11.71 -3.51
N ASN A 111 7.37 -12.66 -4.15
CA ASN A 111 6.62 -12.45 -5.39
C ASN A 111 5.21 -13.08 -5.27
N PRO A 112 4.45 -12.72 -4.22
CA PRO A 112 3.16 -13.35 -3.99
C PRO A 112 2.19 -13.01 -5.11
N GLN A 113 1.38 -13.99 -5.49
CA GLN A 113 0.35 -13.83 -6.52
C GLN A 113 -1.03 -13.73 -5.86
N PRO A 114 -1.98 -12.99 -6.47
CA PRO A 114 -3.36 -13.00 -6.02
C PRO A 114 -3.92 -14.44 -5.94
N PRO A 115 -4.85 -14.72 -5.02
CA PRO A 115 -5.45 -16.05 -4.90
C PRO A 115 -6.10 -16.49 -6.21
N LYS A 116 -5.73 -17.67 -6.72
CA LYS A 116 -6.34 -18.24 -7.92
C LYS A 116 -7.85 -18.40 -7.73
N GLY A 117 -8.64 -17.89 -8.68
CA GLY A 117 -10.12 -17.88 -8.60
C GLY A 117 -10.71 -16.89 -7.59
N GLY A 118 -9.84 -16.14 -6.90
CA GLY A 118 -10.21 -15.06 -6.01
C GLY A 118 -10.41 -13.73 -6.72
N LEU A 119 -10.52 -12.65 -5.94
CA LEU A 119 -10.68 -11.28 -6.42
C LEU A 119 -9.61 -10.38 -5.83
N VAL A 120 -9.25 -9.34 -6.58
CA VAL A 120 -8.52 -8.19 -6.07
C VAL A 120 -9.50 -7.03 -5.89
N VAL A 121 -9.49 -6.42 -4.71
CA VAL A 121 -10.31 -5.25 -4.37
C VAL A 121 -9.36 -4.11 -4.02
N ARG A 122 -9.50 -2.97 -4.69
CA ARG A 122 -8.78 -1.73 -4.37
C ARG A 122 -9.32 -1.17 -3.06
N VAL A 123 -8.43 -0.78 -2.17
CA VAL A 123 -8.76 -0.16 -0.89
C VAL A 123 -8.22 1.26 -0.89
N THR A 124 -9.09 2.24 -0.68
CA THR A 124 -8.72 3.66 -0.60
C THR A 124 -9.19 4.24 0.73
N SER A 125 -8.30 4.83 1.51
CA SER A 125 -8.64 5.44 2.81
C SER A 125 -8.47 6.95 2.79
N LYS A 126 -9.30 7.63 3.58
CA LYS A 126 -9.25 9.08 3.75
C LYS A 126 -9.77 9.51 5.12
N ILE A 127 -8.99 10.36 5.79
CA ILE A 127 -9.48 11.16 6.91
C ILE A 127 -10.29 12.32 6.34
N LEU A 128 -11.54 12.45 6.76
CA LEU A 128 -12.50 13.42 6.20
C LEU A 128 -12.48 14.76 6.93
N GLY A 129 -11.88 14.85 8.12
CA GLY A 129 -11.87 16.08 8.93
C GLY A 129 -11.12 15.93 10.24
N GLY A 130 -11.14 16.99 11.05
CA GLY A 130 -10.49 17.07 12.36
C GLY A 130 -9.04 17.57 12.35
N TYR A 131 -8.48 17.84 11.17
CA TYR A 131 -7.18 18.49 11.09
C TYR A 131 -7.28 19.97 11.44
N GLU A 132 -6.25 20.46 12.12
CA GLU A 132 -5.96 21.89 12.23
C GLU A 132 -5.40 22.42 10.89
N GLU A 133 -5.45 23.73 10.69
CA GLU A 133 -4.83 24.37 9.53
C GLU A 133 -3.35 23.96 9.41
N PRO A 134 -2.91 23.51 8.23
CA PRO A 134 -1.56 22.98 8.07
C PRO A 134 -0.52 24.08 8.19
N GLU A 135 0.47 23.87 9.07
CA GLU A 135 1.59 24.79 9.31
C GLU A 135 2.60 24.87 8.14
N SER A 136 2.48 23.97 7.16
CA SER A 136 3.34 23.94 5.98
C SER A 136 2.67 23.22 4.82
N GLU A 137 3.20 23.41 3.61
CA GLU A 137 2.77 22.66 2.42
C GLU A 137 2.96 21.15 2.61
N TRP A 138 4.03 20.72 3.27
CA TRP A 138 4.24 19.31 3.61
C TRP A 138 3.11 18.75 4.48
N ARG A 139 2.72 19.50 5.50
CA ARG A 139 1.60 19.12 6.35
C ARG A 139 0.31 19.04 5.55
N ARG A 140 0.07 20.04 4.68
CA ARG A 140 -1.10 20.07 3.80
C ARG A 140 -1.18 18.82 2.94
N ILE A 141 -0.07 18.40 2.31
CA ILE A 141 -0.01 17.17 1.51
C ILE A 141 -0.40 15.93 2.34
N PHE A 142 0.11 15.80 3.57
CA PHE A 142 -0.27 14.67 4.45
C PHE A 142 -1.76 14.68 4.80
N GLN A 143 -2.32 15.85 5.10
CA GLN A 143 -3.73 16.01 5.44
C GLN A 143 -4.64 15.73 4.24
N THR A 144 -4.21 16.10 3.02
CA THR A 144 -4.98 15.90 1.78
C THR A 144 -4.76 14.53 1.12
N SER A 145 -3.74 13.78 1.54
CA SER A 145 -3.40 12.47 0.97
C SER A 145 -4.49 11.40 1.10
N LEU A 146 -4.41 10.43 0.19
CA LEU A 146 -5.22 9.21 0.17
C LEU A 146 -4.33 8.01 0.52
N GLY A 147 -4.80 7.15 1.42
CA GLY A 147 -4.24 5.82 1.60
C GLY A 147 -4.67 4.89 0.48
N ARG A 148 -3.78 3.98 0.09
CA ARG A 148 -4.04 2.98 -0.96
C ARG A 148 -3.49 1.63 -0.52
N ASP A 149 -4.30 0.59 -0.64
CA ASP A 149 -3.94 -0.80 -0.40
C ASP A 149 -4.77 -1.69 -1.33
N ASN A 150 -4.53 -3.00 -1.30
CA ASN A 150 -5.39 -3.99 -1.92
C ASN A 150 -5.89 -4.99 -0.87
N LEU A 151 -7.08 -5.52 -1.10
CA LEU A 151 -7.64 -6.66 -0.41
C LEU A 151 -7.66 -7.84 -1.38
N TRP A 152 -7.18 -8.98 -0.93
CA TRP A 152 -7.39 -10.25 -1.63
C TRP A 152 -8.55 -11.02 -1.02
N ILE A 153 -9.45 -11.45 -1.89
CA ILE A 153 -10.58 -12.33 -1.58
C ILE A 153 -10.23 -13.71 -2.14
N ARG A 154 -10.40 -14.76 -1.35
CA ARG A 154 -10.14 -16.14 -1.79
C ARG A 154 -11.25 -16.66 -2.71
N ALA A 155 -10.99 -17.78 -3.38
CA ALA A 155 -11.98 -18.41 -4.26
C ALA A 155 -13.25 -18.87 -3.52
N ASP A 156 -13.13 -19.44 -2.32
CA ASP A 156 -14.27 -19.86 -1.49
C ASP A 156 -15.12 -18.66 -1.05
N GLU A 157 -14.47 -17.56 -0.67
CA GLU A 157 -15.14 -16.33 -0.29
C GLU A 157 -15.80 -15.64 -1.47
N HIS A 158 -15.13 -15.62 -2.63
CA HIS A 158 -15.71 -15.13 -3.87
C HIS A 158 -16.99 -15.92 -4.23
N ALA A 159 -16.93 -17.25 -4.18
CA ALA A 159 -18.09 -18.09 -4.44
C ALA A 159 -19.25 -17.85 -3.45
N ALA A 160 -18.93 -17.60 -2.17
CA ALA A 160 -19.92 -17.25 -1.16
C ALA A 160 -20.55 -15.86 -1.40
N LEU A 161 -19.73 -14.85 -1.72
CA LEU A 161 -20.21 -13.50 -2.07
C LEU A 161 -21.14 -13.54 -3.28
N ALA A 162 -20.81 -14.33 -4.31
CA ALA A 162 -21.64 -14.48 -5.49
C ALA A 162 -23.03 -15.07 -5.19
N LYS A 163 -23.17 -15.82 -4.08
CA LYS A 163 -24.42 -16.38 -3.55
C LYS A 163 -25.11 -15.45 -2.53
N GLY A 164 -24.63 -14.23 -2.35
CA GLY A 164 -25.17 -13.28 -1.38
C GLY A 164 -24.84 -13.63 0.08
N GLN A 165 -23.81 -14.44 0.32
CA GLN A 165 -23.36 -14.81 1.67
C GLN A 165 -22.15 -13.95 2.05
N LEU A 166 -22.06 -13.56 3.33
CA LEU A 166 -20.90 -12.82 3.86
C LEU A 166 -20.00 -13.77 4.66
N PRO A 167 -18.83 -14.18 4.13
CA PRO A 167 -17.90 -15.04 4.86
C PRO A 167 -17.36 -14.34 6.10
N LYS A 168 -17.39 -15.03 7.25
CA LYS A 168 -16.81 -14.53 8.50
C LYS A 168 -15.30 -14.29 8.38
N SER A 169 -14.58 -15.13 7.65
CA SER A 169 -13.14 -14.98 7.39
C SER A 169 -12.84 -13.70 6.61
N LEU A 170 -13.62 -13.40 5.56
CA LEU A 170 -13.50 -12.14 4.82
C LEU A 170 -13.76 -10.92 5.71
N LEU A 171 -14.83 -10.94 6.50
CA LEU A 171 -15.19 -9.84 7.39
C LEU A 171 -14.12 -9.62 8.48
N SER A 172 -13.56 -10.70 9.03
CA SER A 172 -12.43 -10.64 9.97
C SER A 172 -11.18 -10.06 9.32
N ARG A 173 -10.84 -10.48 8.09
CA ARG A 173 -9.67 -9.98 7.37
C ARG A 173 -9.81 -8.50 6.99
N LEU A 174 -11.01 -8.06 6.60
CA LEU A 174 -11.34 -6.64 6.42
C LEU A 174 -11.05 -5.86 7.70
N ALA A 175 -11.62 -6.29 8.83
CA ALA A 175 -11.44 -5.64 10.13
C ALA A 175 -9.97 -5.57 10.55
N ARG A 176 -9.23 -6.66 10.41
CA ARG A 176 -7.84 -6.75 10.91
C ARG A 176 -6.84 -5.93 10.11
N TYR A 177 -6.99 -5.90 8.79
CA TYR A 177 -5.94 -5.43 7.90
C TYR A 177 -6.32 -4.25 7.03
N HIS A 178 -7.62 -3.99 6.83
CA HIS A 178 -8.09 -2.97 5.90
C HIS A 178 -8.85 -1.84 6.56
N LEU A 179 -9.37 -2.03 7.77
CA LEU A 179 -9.96 -0.96 8.59
C LEU A 179 -8.89 -0.20 9.39
N VAL A 180 -7.87 0.27 8.69
CA VAL A 180 -6.69 0.93 9.25
C VAL A 180 -6.47 2.29 8.60
N ASP A 181 -5.86 3.20 9.37
CA ASP A 181 -5.43 4.48 8.85
C ASP A 181 -4.01 4.38 8.25
N ASN A 182 -3.95 4.14 6.94
CA ASN A 182 -2.71 4.18 6.16
C ASN A 182 -2.49 5.50 5.41
N THR A 183 -3.20 6.57 5.80
CA THR A 183 -3.21 7.85 5.06
C THR A 183 -1.91 8.65 5.13
N ARG A 184 -0.95 8.21 5.96
CA ARG A 184 0.29 8.96 6.28
C ARG A 184 1.54 8.11 6.37
N GLY A 185 1.41 6.78 6.27
CA GLY A 185 2.52 5.85 6.40
C GLY A 185 2.06 4.42 6.67
N GLU A 186 2.92 3.62 7.29
CA GLU A 186 2.65 2.21 7.56
C GLU A 186 1.84 2.01 8.84
N PRO A 187 0.56 1.57 8.76
CA PRO A 187 -0.27 1.40 9.93
C PRO A 187 0.09 0.13 10.72
N PRO A 188 -0.13 0.12 12.04
CA PRO A 188 -0.23 -1.12 12.78
C PRO A 188 -1.56 -1.83 12.43
N MET A 189 -1.50 -3.15 12.24
CA MET A 189 -2.69 -3.98 11.99
C MET A 189 -3.39 -4.32 13.31
N TRP A 190 -4.68 -4.63 13.25
CA TRP A 190 -5.44 -5.01 14.45
C TRP A 190 -5.22 -6.49 14.78
N ARG A 191 -5.04 -6.77 16.07
CA ARG A 191 -5.02 -8.13 16.61
C ARG A 191 -6.45 -8.64 16.72
N GLU A 192 -6.60 -9.95 16.73
CA GLU A 192 -7.91 -10.60 16.86
C GLU A 192 -8.63 -10.19 18.15
N ASN A 193 -7.91 -10.12 19.27
CA ASN A 193 -8.45 -9.66 20.55
C ASN A 193 -8.73 -8.14 20.63
N GLU A 194 -8.38 -7.38 19.60
CA GLU A 194 -8.70 -5.94 19.47
C GLU A 194 -10.03 -5.71 18.74
N ILE A 195 -10.63 -6.75 18.16
CA ILE A 195 -11.97 -6.73 17.58
C ILE A 195 -12.98 -6.88 18.72
N LYS A 196 -13.69 -5.81 19.06
CA LYS A 196 -14.69 -5.79 20.15
C LYS A 196 -16.10 -6.08 19.66
N LYS A 197 -16.38 -5.69 18.41
CA LYS A 197 -17.64 -5.98 17.71
C LYS A 197 -17.34 -6.21 16.24
N LEU A 198 -17.92 -7.26 15.67
CA LEU A 198 -17.84 -7.54 14.24
C LEU A 198 -19.06 -8.37 13.82
N GLU A 199 -20.06 -7.69 13.27
CA GLU A 199 -21.28 -8.32 12.80
C GLU A 199 -21.66 -7.74 11.44
N GLY A 200 -22.27 -8.55 10.58
CA GLY A 200 -22.70 -8.08 9.28
C GLY A 200 -23.43 -9.13 8.48
N LYS A 201 -24.13 -8.67 7.46
CA LYS A 201 -24.87 -9.52 6.53
C LYS A 201 -24.97 -8.88 5.15
N ILE A 202 -25.29 -9.71 4.18
CA ILE A 202 -25.73 -9.27 2.85
C ILE A 202 -27.22 -9.57 2.74
N THR A 203 -28.01 -8.61 2.25
CA THR A 203 -29.44 -8.78 1.98
C THR A 203 -29.74 -8.11 0.65
N ASN A 204 -30.23 -8.88 -0.33
CA ASN A 204 -30.52 -8.39 -1.68
C ASN A 204 -29.35 -7.63 -2.31
N GLY A 205 -28.14 -8.18 -2.20
CA GLY A 205 -26.90 -7.57 -2.71
C GLY A 205 -26.40 -6.37 -1.89
N GLN A 206 -27.11 -5.93 -0.85
CA GLN A 206 -26.65 -4.86 0.05
C GLN A 206 -25.89 -5.44 1.24
N LEU A 207 -24.62 -5.05 1.40
CA LEU A 207 -23.84 -5.37 2.58
C LEU A 207 -24.05 -4.31 3.64
N ARG A 208 -24.30 -4.75 4.88
CA ARG A 208 -24.24 -3.92 6.09
C ARG A 208 -23.46 -4.64 7.18
N ALA A 209 -22.49 -3.98 7.78
CA ALA A 209 -21.72 -4.52 8.90
C ALA A 209 -21.34 -3.44 9.91
N SER A 210 -21.34 -3.77 11.19
CA SER A 210 -20.91 -2.90 12.28
C SER A 210 -19.61 -3.41 12.88
N VAL A 211 -18.65 -2.51 13.09
CA VAL A 211 -17.31 -2.85 13.60
C VAL A 211 -16.91 -1.94 14.74
N GLN A 212 -16.33 -2.53 15.78
CA GLN A 212 -15.64 -1.80 16.86
C GLN A 212 -14.27 -2.41 17.09
N LEU A 213 -13.23 -1.60 16.90
CA LEU A 213 -11.82 -1.96 17.05
C LEU A 213 -11.22 -1.10 18.17
N LEU A 214 -10.46 -1.71 19.07
CA LEU A 214 -9.84 -1.00 20.18
C LEU A 214 -8.58 -1.73 20.67
N THR A 215 -7.45 -1.03 20.69
CA THR A 215 -6.20 -1.57 21.26
C THR A 215 -6.35 -1.82 22.76
N ALA A 216 -5.58 -2.77 23.29
CA ALA A 216 -5.64 -3.13 24.71
C ALA A 216 -5.40 -1.91 25.64
N ASN A 217 -4.48 -1.02 25.27
CA ASN A 217 -4.19 0.22 26.00
C ASN A 217 -5.15 1.38 25.67
N LYS A 218 -6.17 1.16 24.84
CA LYS A 218 -7.16 2.16 24.40
C LYS A 218 -6.56 3.38 23.68
N ALA A 219 -5.29 3.34 23.28
CA ALA A 219 -4.63 4.45 22.60
C ALA A 219 -5.14 4.63 21.15
N ARG A 220 -5.63 3.55 20.52
CA ARG A 220 -6.14 3.57 19.15
C ARG A 220 -7.43 2.78 19.05
N GLY A 221 -8.40 3.32 18.31
CA GLY A 221 -9.70 2.69 18.11
C GLY A 221 -10.40 3.15 16.83
N TYR A 222 -11.35 2.34 16.36
CA TYR A 222 -12.21 2.66 15.24
C TYR A 222 -13.59 2.04 15.44
N THR A 223 -14.62 2.88 15.48
CA THR A 223 -16.02 2.42 15.46
C THR A 223 -16.63 2.86 14.14
N ALA A 224 -17.08 1.91 13.33
CA ALA A 224 -17.51 2.17 11.97
C ALA A 224 -18.62 1.24 11.50
N GLU A 225 -19.39 1.73 10.53
CA GLU A 225 -20.30 0.93 9.73
C GLU A 225 -19.70 0.71 8.35
N ILE A 226 -19.87 -0.48 7.79
CA ILE A 226 -19.56 -0.83 6.41
C ILE A 226 -20.88 -0.97 5.68
N LEU A 227 -21.07 -0.16 4.64
CA LEU A 227 -22.25 -0.17 3.80
C LEU A 227 -21.82 -0.33 2.35
N GLY A 228 -22.59 -1.06 1.55
CA GLY A 228 -22.27 -1.14 0.13
C GLY A 228 -23.13 -2.11 -0.66
N ARG A 229 -22.74 -2.28 -1.91
CA ARG A 229 -23.43 -3.11 -2.88
C ARG A 229 -22.49 -4.13 -3.51
N ILE A 230 -22.99 -5.35 -3.63
CA ILE A 230 -22.34 -6.47 -4.29
C ILE A 230 -23.31 -6.99 -5.34
N GLU A 231 -22.84 -7.11 -6.56
CA GLU A 231 -23.60 -7.70 -7.67
C GLU A 231 -22.87 -8.93 -8.17
N SER A 232 -23.64 -9.94 -8.54
CA SER A 232 -23.13 -11.15 -9.16
C SER A 232 -23.90 -11.51 -10.42
N LYS A 233 -23.19 -12.10 -11.38
CA LYS A 233 -23.74 -12.65 -12.62
C LYS A 233 -23.06 -13.98 -12.88
N ASN A 234 -23.85 -15.01 -13.21
CA ASN A 234 -23.35 -16.34 -13.54
C ASN A 234 -22.39 -16.92 -12.48
N GLY A 235 -22.69 -16.71 -11.20
CA GLY A 235 -21.86 -17.20 -10.09
C GLY A 235 -20.55 -16.44 -9.87
N GLN A 236 -20.34 -15.30 -10.52
CA GLN A 236 -19.17 -14.43 -10.32
C GLN A 236 -19.60 -13.06 -9.80
N VAL A 237 -18.81 -12.48 -8.90
CA VAL A 237 -19.00 -11.09 -8.47
C VAL A 237 -18.56 -10.17 -9.60
N THR A 238 -19.46 -9.31 -10.06
CA THR A 238 -19.21 -8.33 -11.13
C THR A 238 -19.08 -6.91 -10.61
N ARG A 239 -19.52 -6.66 -9.37
CA ARG A 239 -19.41 -5.38 -8.69
C ARG A 239 -19.22 -5.60 -7.20
N LEU A 240 -18.29 -4.86 -6.62
CA LEU A 240 -18.12 -4.75 -5.18
C LEU A 240 -17.76 -3.29 -4.91
N ASP A 241 -18.70 -2.55 -4.34
CA ASP A 241 -18.55 -1.16 -3.92
C ASP A 241 -18.97 -1.05 -2.46
N LEU A 242 -18.01 -0.96 -1.55
CA LEU A 242 -18.26 -0.82 -0.11
C LEU A 242 -17.58 0.44 0.42
N VAL A 243 -18.15 1.05 1.45
CA VAL A 243 -17.55 2.12 2.21
C VAL A 243 -17.68 1.79 3.69
N ALA A 244 -16.53 1.72 4.38
CA ALA A 244 -16.48 1.82 5.82
C ALA A 244 -16.40 3.29 6.22
N HIS A 245 -17.26 3.76 7.12
CA HIS A 245 -17.23 5.12 7.63
C HIS A 245 -17.51 5.13 9.13
N GLY A 246 -16.72 5.92 9.87
CA GLY A 246 -16.85 5.97 11.31
C GLY A 246 -15.82 6.87 11.99
N GLN A 247 -15.75 6.74 13.31
CA GLN A 247 -14.88 7.55 14.16
C GLN A 247 -13.63 6.77 14.55
N PHE A 248 -12.48 7.22 14.09
CA PHE A 248 -11.16 6.71 14.44
C PHE A 248 -10.52 7.60 15.53
N HIS A 249 -9.62 7.06 16.33
CA HIS A 249 -8.73 7.87 17.16
C HIS A 249 -7.36 7.21 17.31
N GLY A 250 -6.36 8.02 17.65
CA GLY A 250 -4.99 7.57 17.85
C GLY A 250 -4.21 7.38 16.55
N GLU A 251 -3.00 6.87 16.69
CA GLU A 251 -2.05 6.71 15.60
C GLU A 251 -1.05 5.58 15.88
N GLY A 252 -0.40 5.10 14.82
CA GLY A 252 0.73 4.18 14.92
C GLY A 252 2.08 4.89 14.86
N THR A 253 3.12 4.13 15.17
CA THR A 253 4.53 4.60 15.15
C THR A 253 4.92 5.30 13.85
N TYR A 254 4.41 4.82 12.71
CA TYR A 254 4.75 5.32 11.37
C TYR A 254 3.61 6.07 10.68
N THR A 255 2.50 6.34 11.37
CA THR A 255 1.34 7.11 10.86
C THR A 255 1.08 8.29 11.78
N ARG A 256 2.12 9.05 12.09
CA ARG A 256 2.11 10.14 13.07
C ARG A 256 1.30 11.35 12.61
N ASN A 257 0.98 12.22 13.57
CA ASN A 257 0.32 13.50 13.40
C ASN A 257 -1.13 13.35 12.91
N ALA A 258 -1.90 12.48 13.57
CA ALA A 258 -3.34 12.31 13.32
C ALA A 258 -4.11 13.55 13.80
N PRO A 259 -5.37 13.75 13.37
CA PRO A 259 -6.26 14.65 14.08
C PRO A 259 -6.29 14.33 15.59
N LYS A 260 -6.43 15.36 16.42
CA LYS A 260 -6.58 15.19 17.86
C LYS A 260 -7.95 14.58 18.16
N GLY A 261 -8.02 13.73 19.19
CA GLY A 261 -9.28 13.11 19.62
C GLY A 261 -9.84 12.11 18.61
N LYS A 262 -11.17 12.07 18.49
CA LYS A 262 -11.88 11.24 17.51
C LYS A 262 -12.06 12.02 16.21
N PHE A 263 -11.89 11.34 15.08
CA PHE A 263 -12.00 11.94 13.76
C PHE A 263 -12.64 11.00 12.75
N PRO A 264 -13.33 11.54 11.72
CA PRO A 264 -13.97 10.72 10.70
C PRO A 264 -12.92 10.10 9.75
N LEU A 265 -12.93 8.77 9.67
CA LEU A 265 -12.17 7.99 8.70
C LEU A 265 -13.14 7.24 7.79
N ALA A 266 -12.93 7.37 6.48
CA ALA A 266 -13.64 6.60 5.46
C ALA A 266 -12.66 5.70 4.68
N ILE A 267 -13.12 4.50 4.34
CA ILE A 267 -12.34 3.51 3.60
C ILE A 267 -13.25 2.88 2.54
N ALA A 268 -12.93 3.13 1.27
CA ALA A 268 -13.66 2.61 0.12
C ALA A 268 -13.01 1.31 -0.38
N PHE A 269 -13.85 0.38 -0.81
CA PHE A 269 -13.50 -0.90 -1.40
C PHE A 269 -14.15 -1.01 -2.76
N THR A 270 -13.35 -1.17 -3.81
CA THR A 270 -13.83 -1.24 -5.19
C THR A 270 -13.21 -2.44 -5.90
N LEU A 271 -14.01 -3.24 -6.60
CA LEU A 271 -13.50 -4.34 -7.41
C LEU A 271 -12.44 -3.83 -8.41
N ALA A 272 -11.27 -4.48 -8.45
CA ALA A 272 -10.23 -4.13 -9.40
C ALA A 272 -10.61 -4.60 -10.81
N ASP A 273 -10.28 -3.80 -11.82
CA ASP A 273 -10.48 -4.12 -13.24
C ASP A 273 -9.20 -4.65 -13.93
N GLY A 274 -8.09 -4.73 -13.18
CA GLY A 274 -6.79 -5.20 -13.67
C GLY A 274 -6.05 -4.22 -14.57
N LYS A 275 -6.58 -3.00 -14.77
CA LYS A 275 -5.98 -1.98 -15.65
C LYS A 275 -4.94 -1.12 -14.94
N ASP A 276 -4.94 -1.09 -13.60
CA ASP A 276 -3.96 -0.33 -12.82
C ASP A 276 -2.83 -1.26 -12.38
N ALA A 277 -1.58 -0.87 -12.64
CA ALA A 277 -0.40 -1.61 -12.21
C ALA A 277 -0.37 -1.86 -10.70
N ALA A 278 -1.02 -1.00 -9.90
CA ALA A 278 -1.16 -1.19 -8.48
C ALA A 278 -2.02 -2.40 -8.09
N ASP A 279 -2.86 -2.95 -8.97
CA ASP A 279 -3.71 -4.12 -8.68
C ASP A 279 -2.88 -5.39 -8.46
N ALA A 280 -1.67 -5.44 -9.01
CA ALA A 280 -0.74 -6.56 -8.82
C ALA A 280 -0.01 -6.52 -7.46
N ILE A 281 -0.11 -5.41 -6.71
CA ILE A 281 0.61 -5.24 -5.45
C ILE A 281 -0.13 -6.01 -4.35
N PRO A 282 0.57 -6.83 -3.54
CA PRO A 282 -0.07 -7.56 -2.46
C PRO A 282 -0.56 -6.63 -1.34
N PRO A 283 -1.60 -7.03 -0.59
CA PRO A 283 -2.09 -6.33 0.59
C PRO A 283 -0.97 -6.01 1.57
N GLN A 284 -0.95 -4.80 2.14
CA GLN A 284 0.10 -4.41 3.09
C GLN A 284 0.14 -5.35 4.30
N GLY A 285 -1.03 -5.74 4.82
CA GLY A 285 -1.17 -6.69 5.93
C GLY A 285 -0.60 -8.10 5.65
N SER A 286 -0.32 -8.43 4.39
CA SER A 286 0.25 -9.73 3.98
C SER A 286 1.78 -9.74 3.92
N ARG A 287 2.44 -8.59 4.10
CA ARG A 287 3.89 -8.46 3.90
C ARG A 287 4.69 -9.48 4.73
N GLY A 288 5.36 -10.40 4.01
CA GLY A 288 6.19 -11.45 4.61
C GLY A 288 5.42 -12.60 5.26
N TRP A 289 4.08 -12.60 5.19
CA TRP A 289 3.22 -13.58 5.85
C TRP A 289 1.87 -13.78 5.15
N VAL A 290 1.91 -14.00 3.83
CA VAL A 290 0.70 -14.29 3.03
C VAL A 290 -0.13 -15.45 3.58
N PRO A 291 0.46 -16.60 4.01
CA PRO A 291 -0.34 -17.72 4.52
C PRO A 291 -1.14 -17.41 5.78
N GLY A 292 -0.73 -16.42 6.58
CA GLY A 292 -1.50 -15.99 7.74
C GLY A 292 -2.51 -14.91 7.43
N TYR A 293 -2.18 -14.01 6.52
CA TYR A 293 -3.12 -13.02 6.02
C TYR A 293 -4.31 -13.67 5.33
N ILE A 294 -4.10 -14.72 4.52
CA ILE A 294 -5.16 -15.36 3.74
C ILE A 294 -6.11 -16.25 4.56
N ARG A 295 -5.82 -16.55 5.84
CA ARG A 295 -6.71 -17.38 6.67
C ARG A 295 -8.09 -16.73 6.89
#